data_AF-A0A8J7UL88-F1
#
_entry.id   AF-A0A8J7UL88-F1
#
_cell.length_a   1.000
_cell.length_b   1.000
_cell.length_c   1.000
_cell.angle_alpha   90.00
_cell.angle_beta   90.00
_cell.angle_gamma   90.00
#
_symmetry.space_group_name_H-M   'P 1'
#
loop_
_entity.id
_entity.type
_entity.pdbx_description
1 polymer ?
#
loop_
_entity_poly.entity_id
_entity_poly.type
_entity_poly.pdbx_seq_one_letter_code
_entity_poly.pdbx_strand_id
1 'polypeptide(L)'
;MIPRPSNTAPLLDGADSDSKTGTRLTGTVRTIPGSLIYDLPIGTLIRFSDHIPEPPANRQGDLAVWRLFNGIGRLARRDPPPHFSPLAHPASITIRTADFGERGAVAFTFALGEPSTAAMRFEVLQLPPVGSVRILARDGNNAELLHLAEDEGAAVAWLARHAVPAAIFDPVTADEIAAMLVEGR
;
A
#
# COMPACT_ATOMS: atom_id res chain seq x y z
N MET A 1 -5.48 -11.98 -15.45
CA MET A 1 -6.41 -11.90 -14.31
C MET A 1 -6.58 -13.31 -13.78
N ILE A 2 -5.97 -13.67 -12.64
CA ILE A 2 -6.11 -15.03 -12.07
C ILE A 2 -7.41 -15.02 -11.27
N PRO A 3 -8.47 -15.75 -11.69
CA PRO A 3 -9.71 -15.80 -10.94
C PRO A 3 -9.50 -16.59 -9.65
N ARG A 4 -10.05 -16.08 -8.54
CA ARG A 4 -10.00 -16.73 -7.23
C ARG A 4 -11.07 -17.82 -7.14
N PRO A 5 -10.80 -18.99 -6.55
CA PRO A 5 -11.84 -19.95 -6.24
C PRO A 5 -12.72 -19.46 -5.07
N SER A 6 -14.04 -19.48 -5.26
CA SER A 6 -15.02 -19.24 -4.21
C SER A 6 -14.95 -20.36 -3.17
N ASN A 7 -14.48 -20.08 -1.97
CA ASN A 7 -14.50 -21.07 -0.88
C ASN A 7 -15.39 -20.58 0.26
N THR A 8 -16.61 -21.12 0.31
CA THR A 8 -17.52 -20.97 1.44
C THR A 8 -17.19 -22.05 2.47
N ALA A 9 -16.75 -21.68 3.66
CA ALA A 9 -16.61 -22.60 4.80
C ALA A 9 -17.13 -21.95 6.10
N PRO A 10 -17.67 -22.74 7.05
CA PRO A 10 -18.67 -22.27 8.00
C PRO A 10 -18.09 -21.67 9.29
N LEU A 11 -18.94 -20.85 9.93
CA LEU A 11 -18.78 -20.20 11.23
C LEU A 11 -18.61 -21.23 12.37
N LEU A 12 -17.54 -21.10 13.16
CA LEU A 12 -17.39 -21.74 14.47
C LEU A 12 -16.94 -20.69 15.49
N ASP A 13 -17.74 -20.61 16.54
CA ASP A 13 -17.67 -19.71 17.69
C ASP A 13 -16.54 -20.12 18.67
N GLY A 14 -15.99 -19.13 19.41
CA GLY A 14 -15.45 -19.39 20.76
C GLY A 14 -14.08 -18.82 21.15
N ALA A 15 -14.15 -17.90 22.12
CA ALA A 15 -13.28 -17.75 23.32
C ALA A 15 -11.91 -17.02 23.24
N ASP A 16 -11.98 -15.74 23.60
CA ASP A 16 -11.22 -14.98 24.62
C ASP A 16 -9.95 -15.58 25.28
N SER A 17 -8.85 -14.80 25.29
CA SER A 17 -8.01 -14.57 26.49
C SER A 17 -6.92 -13.51 26.28
N ASP A 18 -6.73 -12.78 27.37
CA ASP A 18 -6.10 -11.48 27.58
C ASP A 18 -4.58 -11.58 27.90
N SER A 19 -3.78 -10.56 27.53
CA SER A 19 -2.65 -10.00 28.33
C SER A 19 -1.72 -9.02 27.58
N LYS A 20 -1.94 -7.73 27.88
CA LYS A 20 -1.02 -6.64 28.30
C LYS A 20 0.36 -6.33 27.63
N THR A 21 0.40 -5.06 27.20
CA THR A 21 1.46 -4.01 27.30
C THR A 21 2.71 -4.05 26.43
N GLY A 22 2.68 -3.23 25.38
CA GLY A 22 3.84 -2.52 24.85
C GLY A 22 3.38 -1.17 24.31
N THR A 23 3.82 -0.07 24.94
CA THR A 23 3.50 1.30 24.55
C THR A 23 3.91 1.53 23.10
N ARG A 24 2.92 1.63 22.20
CA ARG A 24 3.11 1.99 20.80
C ARG A 24 2.27 3.20 20.52
N LEU A 25 2.92 4.26 20.03
CA LEU A 25 2.29 5.51 19.62
C LEU A 25 1.05 5.18 18.78
N THR A 26 -0.12 5.53 19.30
CA THR A 26 -1.43 5.28 18.70
C THR A 26 -1.59 6.18 17.47
N GLY A 27 -0.99 5.77 16.37
CA GLY A 27 -1.48 6.16 15.05
C GLY A 27 -2.87 5.55 14.92
N THR A 28 -3.91 6.38 14.88
CA THR A 28 -5.28 5.95 14.67
C THR A 28 -5.33 5.13 13.37
N VAL A 29 -5.53 3.81 13.50
CA VAL A 29 -5.77 2.95 12.34
C VAL A 29 -7.11 3.38 11.75
N ARG A 30 -7.06 4.06 10.60
CA ARG A 30 -8.25 4.55 9.91
C ARG A 30 -8.58 3.59 8.77
N THR A 31 -9.76 2.97 8.82
CA THR A 31 -10.32 2.27 7.66
C THR A 31 -10.79 3.31 6.63
N ILE A 32 -10.41 3.11 5.38
CA ILE A 32 -10.81 3.97 4.26
C ILE A 32 -11.34 3.11 3.10
N PRO A 33 -12.32 3.60 2.33
CA PRO A 33 -12.74 2.98 1.09
C PRO A 33 -11.64 3.06 0.02
N GLY A 34 -11.70 2.16 -0.96
CA GLY A 34 -10.78 2.13 -2.10
C GLY A 34 -10.83 3.36 -3.02
N SER A 35 -11.76 4.29 -2.83
CA SER A 35 -11.72 5.59 -3.50
C SER A 35 -10.75 6.56 -2.81
N LEU A 36 -10.72 6.58 -1.49
CA LEU A 36 -9.90 7.52 -0.69
C LEU A 36 -8.42 7.12 -0.61
N ILE A 37 -8.10 5.84 -0.88
CA ILE A 37 -6.70 5.39 -0.97
C ILE A 37 -5.93 6.08 -2.10
N TYR A 38 -6.61 6.52 -3.16
CA TYR A 38 -5.97 7.22 -4.27
C TYR A 38 -5.38 8.57 -3.84
N ASP A 39 -6.02 9.24 -2.88
CA ASP A 39 -5.59 10.56 -2.43
C ASP A 39 -4.45 10.48 -1.40
N LEU A 40 -4.14 9.29 -0.89
CA LEU A 40 -3.08 9.12 0.09
C LEU A 40 -1.69 9.48 -0.46
N PRO A 41 -0.81 10.01 0.40
CA PRO A 41 0.60 10.21 0.08
C PRO A 41 1.27 8.92 -0.39
N ILE A 42 2.06 8.98 -1.46
CA ILE A 42 2.96 7.87 -1.82
C ILE A 42 3.88 7.57 -0.62
N GLY A 43 4.16 6.30 -0.35
CA GLY A 43 4.92 5.83 0.81
C GLY A 43 4.07 5.53 2.06
N THR A 44 2.77 5.84 2.04
CA THR A 44 1.84 5.46 3.11
C THR A 44 1.82 3.95 3.29
N LEU A 45 1.98 3.50 4.54
CA LEU A 45 1.88 2.11 4.95
C LEU A 45 0.41 1.74 5.17
N ILE A 46 -0.04 0.71 4.47
CA ILE A 46 -1.44 0.33 4.36
C ILE A 46 -1.56 -1.17 4.64
N ARG A 47 -2.54 -1.54 5.47
CA ARG A 47 -3.06 -2.90 5.53
C ARG A 47 -4.19 -3.03 4.54
N PHE A 48 -4.14 -4.07 3.71
CA PHE A 48 -5.19 -4.40 2.76
C PHE A 48 -5.71 -5.81 3.04
N SER A 49 -7.02 -6.00 2.90
CA SER A 49 -7.66 -7.29 3.11
C SER A 49 -8.93 -7.39 2.30
N ASP A 50 -9.23 -8.58 1.80
CA ASP A 50 -10.51 -8.92 1.16
C ASP A 50 -11.49 -9.60 2.12
N HIS A 51 -11.20 -9.58 3.42
CA HIS A 51 -11.96 -10.22 4.49
C HIS A 51 -12.00 -11.75 4.48
N ILE A 52 -11.30 -12.42 3.57
CA ILE A 52 -11.22 -13.87 3.57
C ILE A 52 -10.26 -14.32 4.70
N PRO A 53 -10.63 -15.25 5.59
CA PRO A 53 -9.75 -15.76 6.63
C PRO A 53 -8.48 -16.41 6.07
N GLU A 54 -7.39 -16.33 6.83
CA GLU A 54 -6.11 -16.97 6.44
C GLU A 54 -6.30 -18.49 6.32
N PRO A 55 -5.95 -19.09 5.17
CA PRO A 55 -6.04 -20.53 5.00
C PRO A 55 -4.98 -21.25 5.86
N PRO A 56 -5.23 -22.51 6.26
CA PRO A 56 -4.26 -23.29 7.02
C PRO A 56 -2.88 -23.37 6.35
N ALA A 57 -1.81 -23.29 7.13
CA ALA A 57 -0.44 -23.21 6.64
C ALA A 57 0.01 -24.40 5.76
N ASN A 58 -0.67 -25.55 5.87
CA ASN A 58 -0.41 -26.72 5.04
C ASN A 58 -0.96 -26.60 3.59
N ARG A 59 -1.81 -25.61 3.30
CA ARG A 59 -2.31 -25.30 1.95
C ARG A 59 -1.50 -24.17 1.32
N GLN A 60 -0.25 -24.47 0.97
CA GLN A 60 0.70 -23.47 0.49
C GLN A 60 0.21 -22.69 -0.75
N GLY A 61 -0.51 -23.34 -1.67
CA GLY A 61 -1.09 -22.69 -2.85
C GLY A 61 -2.18 -21.68 -2.47
N ASP A 62 -3.12 -22.09 -1.62
CA ASP A 62 -4.19 -21.22 -1.13
C ASP A 62 -3.63 -20.04 -0.33
N LEU A 63 -2.61 -20.30 0.50
CA LEU A 63 -1.93 -19.28 1.29
C LEU A 63 -1.20 -18.28 0.39
N ALA A 64 -0.55 -18.74 -0.67
CA ALA A 64 0.10 -17.88 -1.64
C ALA A 64 -0.91 -16.96 -2.33
N VAL A 65 -2.07 -17.48 -2.75
CA VAL A 65 -3.16 -16.67 -3.33
C VAL A 65 -3.73 -15.71 -2.28
N TRP A 66 -3.94 -16.16 -1.05
CA TRP A 66 -4.47 -15.32 0.03
C TRP A 66 -3.59 -14.10 0.30
N ARG A 67 -2.26 -14.28 0.31
CA ARG A 67 -1.26 -13.20 0.47
C ARG A 67 -1.26 -12.17 -0.66
N LEU A 68 -1.84 -12.48 -1.82
CA LEU A 68 -1.96 -11.49 -2.92
C LEU A 68 -2.99 -10.41 -2.60
N PHE A 69 -3.93 -10.69 -1.69
CA PHE A 69 -5.07 -9.81 -1.39
C PHE A 69 -5.19 -9.48 0.10
N ASN A 70 -4.31 -10.04 0.93
CA ASN A 70 -4.24 -9.79 2.35
C ASN A 70 -2.79 -9.56 2.76
N GLY A 71 -2.53 -8.42 3.37
CA GLY A 71 -1.19 -8.09 3.80
C GLY A 71 -1.02 -6.65 4.22
N ILE A 72 0.24 -6.27 4.37
CA ILE A 72 0.67 -4.92 4.66
C ILE A 72 1.65 -4.52 3.57
N GLY A 73 1.52 -3.31 3.06
CA GLY A 73 2.46 -2.77 2.08
C GLY A 73 2.41 -1.25 1.99
N ARG A 74 3.36 -0.69 1.27
CA ARG A 74 3.46 0.75 1.04
C ARG A 74 2.86 1.12 -0.31
N LEU A 75 2.08 2.20 -0.34
CA LEU A 75 1.60 2.79 -1.58
C LEU A 75 2.79 3.26 -2.41
N ALA A 76 3.08 2.57 -3.50
CA ALA A 76 4.25 2.82 -4.33
C ALA A 76 3.93 3.74 -5.51
N ARG A 77 2.72 3.66 -6.04
CA ARG A 77 2.36 4.37 -7.28
C ARG A 77 0.87 4.62 -7.33
N ARG A 78 0.52 5.69 -8.03
CA ARG A 78 -0.84 6.04 -8.43
C ARG A 78 -0.84 6.30 -9.92
N ASP A 79 -1.80 5.73 -10.62
CA ASP A 79 -1.99 5.92 -12.04
C ASP A 79 -3.39 6.48 -12.28
N PRO A 80 -3.50 7.71 -12.83
CA PRO A 80 -4.79 8.25 -13.21
C PRO A 80 -5.38 7.46 -14.38
N PRO A 81 -6.70 7.56 -14.61
CA PRO A 81 -7.32 7.08 -15.84
C PRO A 81 -6.56 7.62 -17.05
N PRO A 82 -6.23 6.79 -18.06
CA PRO A 82 -5.53 7.27 -19.24
C PRO A 82 -6.36 8.35 -19.95
N HIS A 83 -5.82 9.56 -20.08
CA HIS A 83 -6.51 10.71 -20.69
C HIS A 83 -6.96 10.50 -22.15
N PHE A 84 -6.42 9.48 -22.84
CA PHE A 84 -6.66 9.22 -24.26
C PHE A 84 -6.94 7.75 -24.60
N SER A 85 -7.51 6.97 -23.67
CA SER A 85 -7.94 5.60 -23.99
C SER A 85 -9.40 5.58 -24.48
N PRO A 86 -9.71 4.93 -25.62
CA PRO A 86 -11.10 4.70 -26.04
C PRO A 86 -11.85 3.74 -25.09
N LEU A 87 -11.12 3.05 -24.22
CA LEU A 87 -11.66 2.25 -23.12
C LEU A 87 -11.47 3.03 -21.81
N ALA A 88 -12.56 3.28 -21.09
CA ALA A 88 -12.51 3.87 -19.75
C ALA A 88 -11.81 2.87 -18.80
N HIS A 89 -10.51 3.01 -18.62
CA HIS A 89 -9.78 2.32 -17.57
C HIS A 89 -9.83 3.17 -16.32
N PRO A 90 -10.23 2.60 -15.17
CA PRO A 90 -10.28 3.37 -13.96
C PRO A 90 -8.88 3.69 -13.44
N ALA A 91 -8.81 4.62 -12.50
CA ALA A 91 -7.58 4.92 -11.77
C ALA A 91 -7.04 3.64 -11.11
N SER A 92 -5.73 3.53 -10.92
CA SER A 92 -5.15 2.40 -10.20
C SER A 92 -4.08 2.83 -9.21
N ILE A 93 -3.85 1.97 -8.23
CA ILE A 93 -2.80 2.13 -7.24
C ILE A 93 -1.91 0.89 -7.26
N THR A 94 -0.64 1.05 -6.94
CA THR A 94 0.26 -0.08 -6.71
C THR A 94 0.75 -0.07 -5.27
N ILE A 95 0.63 -1.19 -4.58
CA ILE A 95 1.11 -1.42 -3.22
C ILE A 95 2.28 -2.42 -3.26
N ARG A 96 3.37 -2.14 -2.54
CA ARG A 96 4.50 -3.07 -2.40
C ARG A 96 4.62 -3.60 -0.97
N THR A 97 4.70 -4.92 -0.81
CA THR A 97 4.61 -5.58 0.51
C THR A 97 5.93 -5.83 1.22
N ALA A 98 7.06 -5.61 0.54
CA ALA A 98 8.37 -5.59 1.18
C ALA A 98 8.95 -4.18 1.11
N ASP A 99 9.92 -3.90 1.97
CA ASP A 99 10.63 -2.63 1.89
C ASP A 99 11.36 -2.52 0.55
N PHE A 100 11.38 -1.30 0.02
CA PHE A 100 11.83 -1.08 -1.33
C PHE A 100 13.35 -1.26 -1.45
N GLY A 101 13.78 -2.07 -2.42
CA GLY A 101 15.17 -2.50 -2.58
C GLY A 101 15.47 -3.87 -1.98
N GLU A 102 14.54 -4.47 -1.23
CA GLU A 102 14.69 -5.83 -0.75
C GLU A 102 14.38 -6.88 -1.82
N ARG A 103 15.15 -7.98 -1.80
CA ARG A 103 14.96 -9.12 -2.70
C ARG A 103 13.64 -9.81 -2.34
N GLY A 104 12.68 -9.80 -3.27
CA GLY A 104 11.37 -10.43 -3.06
C GLY A 104 10.20 -9.47 -2.85
N ALA A 105 10.41 -8.15 -3.03
CA ALA A 105 9.32 -7.18 -3.02
C ALA A 105 8.28 -7.46 -4.11
N VAL A 106 7.10 -7.93 -3.71
CA VAL A 106 5.94 -8.13 -4.59
C VAL A 106 5.15 -6.83 -4.68
N ALA A 107 4.79 -6.44 -5.90
CA ALA A 107 3.94 -5.29 -6.18
C ALA A 107 2.55 -5.77 -6.61
N PHE A 108 1.52 -5.12 -6.07
CA PHE A 108 0.11 -5.41 -6.34
C PHE A 108 -0.57 -4.17 -6.88
N THR A 109 -1.07 -4.25 -8.11
CA THR A 109 -1.82 -3.17 -8.73
C THR A 109 -3.32 -3.42 -8.60
N PHE A 110 -4.02 -2.47 -8.00
CA PHE A 110 -5.46 -2.49 -7.81
C PHE A 110 -6.10 -1.44 -8.72
N ALA A 111 -6.92 -1.89 -9.67
CA ALA A 111 -7.78 -1.00 -10.46
C ALA A 111 -8.94 -0.54 -9.57
N LEU A 112 -8.99 0.74 -9.25
CA LEU A 112 -10.06 1.33 -8.46
C LEU A 112 -11.37 1.24 -9.25
N GLY A 113 -12.53 1.16 -8.60
CA GLY A 113 -13.82 1.03 -9.31
C GLY A 113 -14.14 -0.35 -9.90
N GLU A 114 -13.18 -1.28 -9.95
CA GLU A 114 -13.48 -2.70 -10.23
C GLU A 114 -14.12 -3.36 -8.99
N PRO A 115 -15.08 -4.30 -9.17
CA PRO A 115 -15.76 -4.97 -8.05
C PRO A 115 -14.80 -5.68 -7.09
N SER A 116 -13.70 -6.23 -7.61
CA SER A 116 -12.67 -6.90 -6.81
C SER A 116 -11.98 -5.94 -5.84
N THR A 117 -11.70 -4.71 -6.28
CA THR A 117 -11.09 -3.67 -5.43
C THR A 117 -12.13 -3.03 -4.51
N ALA A 118 -13.39 -2.90 -4.95
CA ALA A 118 -14.47 -2.39 -4.12
C ALA A 118 -14.76 -3.29 -2.90
N ALA A 119 -14.50 -4.59 -3.01
CA ALA A 119 -14.60 -5.55 -1.91
C ALA A 119 -13.39 -5.51 -0.94
N MET A 120 -12.33 -4.78 -1.26
CA MET A 120 -11.15 -4.67 -0.41
C MET A 120 -11.36 -3.62 0.70
N ARG A 121 -10.88 -3.95 1.89
CA ARG A 121 -10.68 -3.00 3.00
C ARG A 121 -9.25 -2.52 2.99
N PHE A 122 -9.09 -1.20 3.05
CA PHE A 122 -7.80 -0.56 3.24
C PHE A 122 -7.76 0.15 4.58
N GLU A 123 -6.64 0.02 5.29
CA GLU A 123 -6.43 0.67 6.56
C GLU A 123 -5.08 1.35 6.57
N VAL A 124 -5.09 2.65 6.85
CA VAL A 124 -3.87 3.44 6.98
C VAL A 124 -3.22 3.08 8.31
N LEU A 125 -2.05 2.46 8.25
CA LEU A 125 -1.25 2.15 9.43
C LEU A 125 -0.29 3.28 9.76
N GLN A 126 0.30 3.91 8.74
CA GLN A 126 1.26 4.98 8.92
C GLN A 126 1.37 5.85 7.66
N LEU A 127 1.22 7.17 7.81
CA LEU A 127 1.60 8.11 6.76
C LEU A 127 3.14 8.18 6.65
N PRO A 128 3.70 8.57 5.50
CA PRO A 128 5.13 8.79 5.41
C PRO A 128 5.55 9.92 6.38
N PRO A 129 6.66 9.78 7.11
CA PRO A 129 7.07 10.79 8.09
C PRO A 129 7.35 12.15 7.44
N VAL A 130 6.95 13.24 8.07
CA VAL A 130 7.37 14.58 7.64
C VAL A 130 8.90 14.69 7.70
N GLY A 131 9.51 15.27 6.66
CA GLY A 131 10.97 15.38 6.54
C GLY A 131 11.64 14.16 5.89
N SER A 132 10.91 13.04 5.74
CA SER A 132 11.37 11.92 4.92
C SER A 132 11.41 12.30 3.44
N VAL A 133 12.17 11.55 2.64
CA VAL A 133 12.35 11.80 1.22
C VAL A 133 11.97 10.57 0.41
N ARG A 134 11.00 10.73 -0.49
CA ARG A 134 10.67 9.72 -1.48
C ARG A 134 11.67 9.80 -2.62
N ILE A 135 12.22 8.65 -2.97
CA ILE A 135 13.02 8.47 -4.18
C ILE A 135 12.13 7.75 -5.19
N LEU A 136 11.78 8.44 -6.27
CA LEU A 136 10.85 7.92 -7.27
C LEU A 136 11.56 7.68 -8.62
N ALA A 137 11.15 6.62 -9.32
CA ALA A 137 11.43 6.43 -10.74
C ALA A 137 10.30 7.02 -11.57
N ARG A 138 10.62 7.70 -12.67
CA ARG A 138 9.63 8.02 -13.68
C ARG A 138 9.18 6.75 -14.38
N ASP A 139 7.87 6.54 -14.48
CA ASP A 139 7.28 5.51 -15.33
C ASP A 139 6.14 6.15 -16.15
N GLY A 140 6.44 6.40 -17.42
CA GLY A 140 5.58 7.18 -18.30
C GLY A 140 5.31 8.57 -17.73
N ASN A 141 4.03 8.91 -17.55
CA ASN A 141 3.59 10.18 -16.95
C ASN A 141 3.45 10.11 -15.41
N ASN A 142 3.75 8.97 -14.81
CA ASN A 142 3.59 8.71 -13.38
C ASN A 142 4.96 8.45 -12.73
N ALA A 143 4.94 8.20 -11.43
CA ALA A 143 6.14 7.91 -10.66
C ALA A 143 5.92 6.73 -9.72
N GLU A 144 6.89 5.82 -9.68
CA GLU A 144 6.92 4.70 -8.74
C GLU A 144 7.93 4.95 -7.64
N LEU A 145 7.53 4.73 -6.39
CA LEU A 145 8.40 4.77 -5.23
C LEU A 145 9.41 3.62 -5.29
N LEU A 146 10.69 3.99 -5.28
CA LEU A 146 11.81 3.06 -5.18
C LEU A 146 12.40 2.97 -3.79
N HIS A 147 12.26 4.02 -2.98
CA HIS A 147 12.73 4.04 -1.60
C HIS A 147 12.13 5.23 -0.84
N LEU A 148 11.86 5.05 0.45
CA LEU A 148 11.47 6.13 1.36
C LEU A 148 12.60 6.30 2.38
N ALA A 149 13.43 7.32 2.18
CA ALA A 149 14.54 7.64 3.06
C ALA A 149 14.07 8.47 4.25
N GLU A 150 14.71 8.30 5.41
CA GLU A 150 14.35 9.03 6.64
C GLU A 150 14.55 10.54 6.53
N ASP A 151 15.53 10.97 5.74
CA ASP A 151 15.87 12.37 5.46
C ASP A 151 16.64 12.49 4.12
N GLU A 152 17.02 13.71 3.77
CA GLU A 152 17.79 14.01 2.56
C GLU A 152 19.17 13.33 2.54
N GLY A 153 19.85 13.27 3.69
CA GLY A 153 21.17 12.65 3.79
C GLY A 153 21.11 11.13 3.54
N ALA A 154 20.11 10.47 4.12
CA ALA A 154 19.81 9.06 3.88
C ALA A 154 19.45 8.81 2.42
N ALA A 155 18.72 9.72 1.77
CA ALA A 155 18.34 9.58 0.37
C ALA A 155 19.55 9.67 -0.57
N VAL A 156 20.46 10.63 -0.33
CA VAL A 156 21.72 10.75 -1.07
C VAL A 156 22.59 9.51 -0.87
N ALA A 157 22.71 9.02 0.36
CA ALA A 157 23.45 7.79 0.66
C ALA A 157 22.84 6.56 -0.03
N TRP A 158 21.52 6.51 -0.16
CA TRP A 158 20.85 5.43 -0.88
C TRP A 158 21.18 5.46 -2.37
N LEU A 159 21.11 6.61 -3.06
CA LEU A 159 21.42 6.71 -4.49
C LEU A 159 22.90 6.49 -4.81
N ALA A 160 23.80 6.86 -3.90
CA ALA A 160 25.21 6.52 -4.04
C ALA A 160 25.45 5.01 -4.15
N ARG A 161 24.56 4.20 -3.58
CA ARG A 161 24.58 2.72 -3.64
C ARG A 161 23.68 2.14 -4.73
N HIS A 162 22.75 2.93 -5.25
CA HIS A 162 21.75 2.50 -6.22
C HIS A 162 21.68 3.50 -7.38
N ALA A 163 22.39 3.20 -8.46
CA ALA A 163 22.37 4.04 -9.65
C ALA A 163 20.99 4.00 -10.31
N VAL A 164 20.16 4.99 -10.02
CA VAL A 164 18.84 5.18 -10.62
C VAL A 164 18.88 6.44 -11.49
N PRO A 165 18.97 6.30 -12.82
CA PRO A 165 18.95 7.44 -13.72
C PRO A 165 17.66 8.25 -13.57
N ALA A 166 17.78 9.57 -13.53
CA ALA A 166 16.66 10.51 -13.44
C ALA A 166 15.70 10.24 -12.26
N ALA A 167 16.23 9.74 -11.13
CA ALA A 167 15.47 9.65 -9.89
C ALA A 167 14.92 11.02 -9.47
N ILE A 168 13.67 11.03 -9.02
CA ILE A 168 13.02 12.21 -8.47
C ILE A 168 13.19 12.17 -6.95
N PHE A 169 13.66 13.27 -6.38
CA PHE A 169 13.57 13.55 -4.95
C PHE A 169 12.27 14.28 -4.67
N ASP A 170 11.44 13.69 -3.82
CA ASP A 170 10.17 14.27 -3.41
C ASP A 170 10.09 14.28 -1.87
N PRO A 171 10.47 15.40 -1.22
CA PRO A 171 10.40 15.55 0.24
C PRO A 171 8.96 15.51 0.74
N VAL A 172 8.73 14.81 1.84
CA VAL A 172 7.42 14.74 2.51
C VAL A 172 7.25 15.96 3.40
N THR A 173 6.30 16.81 3.05
CA THR A 173 6.10 18.10 3.73
C THR A 173 5.07 18.01 4.85
N ALA A 174 5.17 18.92 5.83
CA ALA A 174 4.19 19.01 6.91
C ALA A 174 2.80 19.36 6.37
N ASP A 175 2.72 20.26 5.39
CA ASP A 175 1.46 20.71 4.78
C ASP A 175 0.75 19.56 4.05
N GLU A 176 1.49 18.72 3.30
CA GLU A 176 0.95 17.52 2.65
C GLU A 176 0.31 16.56 3.67
N ILE A 177 1.02 16.28 4.78
CA ILE A 177 0.52 15.38 5.82
C ILE A 177 -0.64 16.01 6.59
N ALA A 178 -0.59 17.32 6.84
CA ALA A 178 -1.68 18.04 7.52
C ALA A 178 -2.95 18.03 6.67
N ALA A 179 -2.86 18.26 5.36
CA ALA A 179 -4.00 18.18 4.45
C ALA A 179 -4.71 16.81 4.53
N MET A 180 -3.92 15.73 4.60
CA MET A 180 -4.46 14.38 4.71
C MET A 180 -5.22 14.10 6.02
N LEU A 181 -4.87 14.80 7.11
CA LEU A 181 -5.56 14.67 8.40
C LEU A 181 -6.81 15.56 8.50
N VAL A 182 -6.87 16.66 7.74
CA VAL A 182 -7.98 17.62 7.76
C VAL A 182 -9.14 17.17 6.89
N GLU A 183 -8.89 16.58 5.71
CA GLU A 183 -9.89 16.13 4.74
C GLU A 183 -10.73 14.90 5.21
N GLY A 184 -10.58 14.49 6.47
CA GLY A 184 -11.24 13.32 7.06
C GLY A 184 -12.31 13.62 8.11
N ARG A 185 -12.77 14.87 8.26
CA ARG A 185 -13.86 15.26 9.17
C ARG A 185 -15.22 15.34 8.50
#